data_AF-A0A556QX11-F1
#
_entry.id   AF-A0A556QX11-F1
#
_cell.length_a   1.000
_cell.length_b   1.000
_cell.length_c   1.000
_cell.angle_alpha   90.00
_cell.angle_beta   90.00
_cell.angle_gamma   90.00
#
_symmetry.space_group_name_H-M   'P 1'
#
loop_
_entity.id
_entity.type
_entity.pdbx_description
1 polymer ?
#
loop_
_entity_poly.entity_id
_entity_poly.type
_entity_poly.pdbx_seq_one_letter_code
_entity_poly.pdbx_strand_id
1 'polypeptide(L)'
;MADLQTFLFAAKRVNALVEQNPELAALYSKQIQPISALLARSNESSEFGNLLRYLESLPLRSWSYLWNNAGKLLASYKLFVEHKAVFHDAMYALGELDTFLAMATLMQETAAINGPHRYTFTKFLSSKLYTKPRLSFVEMWNPMLTPTTAIGNDVTMDGATKSQNIILTGPNAGGKSTFLTGVAITILLSQTFGIAPAKSCEMTPFSKINTYIDITDDIAAGKSFFMAEVDRFQSHLNLLKQLKEREFSFTIFDEPFSGTNPIEGAAAEYSVLNYIARYSNALNIVATHYPIVMLLEKREPQKGFKNYKVFIKPMGKDGKIQYTYKVVPGASNQTIAIDILAEQGYAAEMLQQARDIISHPDKYKKNFSEEPSNQNIVKSQKGAQPVRAKRA
;
A
#
# COMPACT_ATOMS: atom_id res chain seq x y z
N MET A 1 24.09 23.60 -13.04
CA MET A 1 25.26 24.31 -12.46
C MET A 1 24.93 24.99 -11.13
N ALA A 2 23.84 25.77 -11.01
CA ALA A 2 23.42 26.36 -9.73
C ALA A 2 23.12 25.29 -8.65
N ASP A 3 22.51 24.17 -9.01
CA ASP A 3 22.26 23.05 -8.08
C ASP A 3 23.57 22.40 -7.62
N LEU A 4 24.53 22.24 -8.54
CA LEU A 4 25.87 21.71 -8.23
C LEU A 4 26.64 22.62 -7.26
N GLN A 5 26.53 23.94 -7.44
CA GLN A 5 27.06 24.91 -6.48
C GLN A 5 26.37 24.80 -5.12
N THR A 6 25.04 24.64 -5.11
CA THR A 6 24.26 24.46 -3.87
C THR A 6 24.68 23.20 -3.13
N PHE A 7 24.85 22.09 -3.85
CA PHE A 7 25.43 20.85 -3.34
C PHE A 7 26.81 21.09 -2.72
N LEU A 8 27.72 21.76 -3.44
CA LEU A 8 29.08 22.00 -2.97
C LEU A 8 29.11 22.82 -1.67
N PHE A 9 28.28 23.86 -1.57
CA PHE A 9 28.16 24.65 -0.34
C PHE A 9 27.56 23.84 0.82
N ALA A 10 26.55 23.01 0.57
CA ALA A 10 25.99 22.12 1.58
C ALA A 10 27.04 21.11 2.06
N ALA A 11 27.76 20.48 1.14
CA ALA A 11 28.83 19.53 1.41
C ALA A 11 29.95 20.16 2.28
N LYS A 12 30.40 21.38 1.96
CA LYS A 12 31.36 22.12 2.79
C LYS A 12 30.85 22.37 4.20
N ARG A 13 29.60 22.82 4.34
CA ARG A 13 29.00 23.13 5.63
C ARG A 13 28.87 21.88 6.50
N VAL A 14 28.43 20.76 5.92
CA VAL A 14 28.31 19.48 6.61
C VAL A 14 29.69 18.97 7.02
N ASN A 15 30.68 18.99 6.13
CA ASN A 15 32.04 18.57 6.44
C ASN A 15 32.63 19.37 7.60
N ALA A 16 32.51 20.70 7.56
CA ALA A 16 32.99 21.58 8.63
C ALA A 16 32.26 21.33 9.95
N LEU A 17 30.95 21.12 9.93
CA LEU A 17 30.18 20.79 11.14
C LEU A 17 30.66 19.49 11.78
N VAL A 18 30.89 18.43 10.99
CA VAL A 18 31.35 17.15 11.53
C VAL A 18 32.79 17.25 12.05
N GLU A 19 33.70 17.92 11.34
CA GLU A 19 35.08 18.13 11.78
C GLU A 19 35.20 18.94 13.09
N GLN A 20 34.30 19.92 13.29
CA GLN A 20 34.30 20.78 14.47
C GLN A 20 33.65 20.13 15.70
N ASN A 21 32.94 19.01 15.53
CA ASN A 21 32.19 18.33 16.60
C ASN A 21 32.69 16.90 16.81
N PRO A 22 33.48 16.62 17.87
CA PRO A 22 34.08 15.30 18.11
C PRO A 22 33.06 14.14 18.18
N GLU A 23 31.88 14.39 18.74
CA GLU A 23 30.80 13.40 18.81
C GLU A 23 30.26 13.03 17.41
N LEU A 24 30.07 14.02 16.53
CA LEU A 24 29.64 13.77 15.16
C LEU A 24 30.75 13.10 14.36
N ALA A 25 32.01 13.49 14.56
CA ALA A 25 33.15 12.84 13.91
C ALA A 25 33.24 11.35 14.28
N ALA A 26 33.03 11.00 15.55
CA ALA A 26 33.02 9.61 16.00
C ALA A 26 31.92 8.78 15.33
N LEU A 27 30.76 9.37 15.05
CA LEU A 27 29.60 8.68 14.47
C LEU A 27 29.60 8.64 12.93
N TYR A 28 30.01 9.73 12.27
CA TYR A 28 29.79 9.97 10.84
C TYR A 28 31.05 10.10 9.99
N SER A 29 32.25 9.98 10.58
CA SER A 29 33.53 10.09 9.86
C SER A 29 33.62 9.22 8.61
N LYS A 30 33.07 8.00 8.65
CA LYS A 30 33.03 7.10 7.48
C LYS A 30 32.09 7.63 6.39
N GLN A 31 30.91 8.11 6.77
CA GLN A 31 29.90 8.62 5.84
C GLN A 31 30.34 9.92 5.17
N ILE A 32 31.07 10.80 5.87
CA ILE A 32 31.56 12.06 5.29
C ILE A 32 32.84 11.91 4.46
N GLN A 33 33.56 10.79 4.54
CA GLN A 33 34.83 10.60 3.84
C GLN A 33 34.76 10.92 2.33
N PRO A 34 33.72 10.51 1.56
CA PRO A 34 33.59 10.89 0.15
C PRO A 34 33.44 12.40 -0.06
N ILE A 35 32.77 13.09 0.88
CA ILE A 35 32.61 14.54 0.86
C ILE A 35 33.97 15.19 1.12
N SER A 36 34.68 14.80 2.19
CA SER A 36 36.01 15.35 2.51
C SER A 36 37.00 15.14 1.37
N ALA A 37 36.98 13.95 0.76
CA ALA A 37 37.82 13.60 -0.39
C ALA A 37 37.52 14.52 -1.60
N LEU A 38 36.24 14.74 -1.93
CA LEU A 38 35.85 15.67 -3.00
C LEU A 38 36.34 17.10 -2.71
N LEU A 39 36.14 17.59 -1.49
CA LEU A 39 36.48 18.95 -1.10
C LEU A 39 38.00 19.20 -1.10
N ALA A 40 38.80 18.21 -0.71
CA ALA A 40 40.27 18.31 -0.74
C ALA A 40 40.82 18.57 -2.15
N ARG A 41 40.11 18.10 -3.19
CA ARG A 41 40.51 18.30 -4.61
C ARG A 41 40.40 19.76 -5.07
N SER A 42 39.69 20.61 -4.33
CA SER A 42 39.61 22.05 -4.63
C SER A 42 40.97 22.76 -4.52
N ASN A 43 41.95 22.15 -3.84
CA ASN A 43 43.32 22.64 -3.73
C ASN A 43 44.24 22.17 -4.87
N GLU A 44 43.79 21.25 -5.73
CA GLU A 44 44.58 20.76 -6.85
C GLU A 44 44.76 21.84 -7.93
N SER A 45 45.92 21.88 -8.57
CA SER A 45 46.17 22.67 -9.79
C SER A 45 45.65 21.96 -11.06
N SER A 46 44.55 21.21 -10.94
CA SER A 46 43.93 20.45 -12.04
C SER A 46 42.74 21.21 -12.65
N GLU A 47 42.30 20.81 -13.85
CA GLU A 47 41.07 21.32 -14.47
C GLU A 47 39.85 21.11 -13.57
N PHE A 48 39.81 19.99 -12.84
CA PHE A 48 38.81 19.70 -11.84
C PHE A 48 38.89 20.63 -10.62
N GLY A 49 40.09 20.89 -10.09
CA GLY A 49 40.29 21.88 -9.03
C GLY A 49 39.83 23.28 -9.45
N ASN A 50 40.05 23.65 -10.72
CA ASN A 50 39.53 24.89 -11.31
C ASN A 50 38.00 24.90 -11.36
N LEU A 51 37.35 23.79 -11.76
CA LEU A 51 35.90 23.65 -11.74
C LEU A 51 35.33 23.89 -10.33
N LEU A 52 35.91 23.28 -9.29
CA LEU A 52 35.45 23.48 -7.91
C LEU A 52 35.60 24.94 -7.46
N ARG A 53 36.74 25.58 -7.73
CA ARG A 53 36.94 27.02 -7.44
C ARG A 53 35.98 27.93 -8.22
N TYR A 54 35.64 27.59 -9.47
CA TYR A 54 34.62 28.31 -10.24
C TYR A 54 33.24 28.13 -9.63
N LEU A 55 32.84 26.91 -9.28
CA LEU A 55 31.57 26.67 -8.62
C LEU A 55 31.41 27.45 -7.32
N GLU A 56 32.50 27.78 -6.63
CA GLU A 56 32.45 28.58 -5.40
C GLU A 56 32.39 30.10 -5.63
N SER A 57 32.95 30.59 -6.73
CA SER A 57 33.11 32.03 -7.00
C SER A 57 32.09 32.61 -7.98
N LEU A 58 31.44 31.78 -8.80
CA LEU A 58 30.47 32.24 -9.80
C LEU A 58 29.10 32.54 -9.15
N PRO A 59 28.49 33.73 -9.34
CA PRO A 59 27.15 34.04 -8.85
C PRO A 59 26.07 33.43 -9.77
N LEU A 60 26.02 32.09 -9.83
CA LEU A 60 25.18 31.30 -10.74
C LEU A 60 23.66 31.45 -10.50
N ARG A 61 23.25 32.08 -9.39
CA ARG A 61 21.84 32.40 -9.08
C ARG A 61 21.39 33.75 -9.64
N SER A 62 22.30 34.57 -10.18
CA SER A 62 21.97 35.86 -10.77
C SER A 62 21.77 35.75 -12.29
N TRP A 63 20.56 36.10 -12.77
CA TRP A 63 20.25 36.13 -14.20
C TRP A 63 21.19 37.06 -14.98
N SER A 64 21.61 38.19 -14.40
CA SER A 64 22.51 39.14 -15.07
C SER A 64 23.93 38.60 -15.28
N TYR A 65 24.33 37.58 -14.51
CA TYR A 65 25.64 36.96 -14.65
C TYR A 65 25.71 35.97 -15.83
N LEU A 66 24.60 35.28 -16.11
CA LEU A 66 24.51 34.29 -17.19
C LEU A 66 24.80 34.90 -18.55
N TRP A 67 24.32 36.13 -18.79
CA TRP A 67 24.52 36.87 -20.04
C TRP A 67 25.94 37.42 -20.19
N ASN A 68 26.54 37.91 -19.10
CA ASN A 68 27.86 38.56 -19.14
C ASN A 68 29.05 37.58 -19.03
N ASN A 69 28.82 36.32 -18.65
CA ASN A 69 29.88 35.33 -18.41
C ASN A 69 29.60 33.95 -19.05
N ALA A 70 28.86 33.93 -20.17
CA ALA A 70 28.47 32.70 -20.86
C ALA A 70 29.65 31.76 -21.16
N GLY A 71 30.82 32.29 -21.53
CA GLY A 71 32.02 31.48 -21.79
C GLY A 71 32.54 30.72 -20.55
N LYS A 72 32.58 31.37 -19.38
CA LYS A 72 32.98 30.72 -18.12
C LYS A 72 31.94 29.69 -17.67
N LEU A 73 30.66 29.96 -17.90
CA LEU A 73 29.58 29.02 -17.62
C LEU A 73 29.69 27.76 -18.50
N LEU A 74 29.89 27.93 -19.81
CA LEU A 74 30.08 26.83 -20.75
C LEU A 74 31.33 26.01 -20.45
N ALA A 75 32.45 26.67 -20.12
CA ALA A 75 33.67 26.00 -19.70
C ALA A 75 33.45 25.18 -18.40
N SER A 76 32.78 25.76 -17.41
CA SER A 76 32.46 25.07 -16.16
C SER A 76 31.50 23.89 -16.39
N TYR A 77 30.52 24.04 -17.29
CA TYR A 77 29.61 22.95 -17.66
C TYR A 77 30.34 21.82 -18.38
N LYS A 78 31.23 22.15 -19.33
CA LYS A 78 32.06 21.16 -20.03
C LYS A 78 32.90 20.35 -19.05
N LEU A 79 33.64 21.03 -18.16
CA LEU A 79 34.44 20.40 -17.12
C LEU A 79 33.59 19.53 -16.19
N PHE A 80 32.38 19.98 -15.84
CA PHE A 80 31.46 19.17 -15.05
C PHE A 80 31.06 17.89 -15.80
N VAL A 81 30.69 17.97 -17.07
CA VAL A 81 30.30 16.80 -17.87
C VAL A 81 31.45 15.78 -17.94
N GLU A 82 32.69 16.25 -18.10
CA GLU A 82 33.90 15.42 -18.15
C GLU A 82 34.21 14.76 -16.80
N HIS A 83 33.88 15.40 -15.68
CA HIS A 83 34.24 14.94 -14.33
C HIS A 83 33.05 14.56 -13.43
N LYS A 84 31.82 14.48 -13.97
CA LYS A 84 30.58 14.27 -13.17
C LYS A 84 30.64 13.04 -12.26
N ALA A 85 31.32 11.98 -12.71
CA ALA A 85 31.46 10.73 -11.95
C ALA A 85 32.18 10.94 -10.60
N VAL A 86 33.08 11.93 -10.51
CA VAL A 86 33.81 12.26 -9.28
C VAL A 86 32.88 12.79 -8.18
N PHE A 87 31.73 13.36 -8.55
CA PHE A 87 30.75 13.87 -7.60
C PHE A 87 29.81 12.80 -7.05
N HIS A 88 29.71 11.63 -7.69
CA HIS A 88 28.69 10.62 -7.36
C HIS A 88 28.76 10.21 -5.89
N ASP A 89 29.92 9.78 -5.40
CA ASP A 89 30.04 9.26 -4.03
C ASP A 89 29.75 10.33 -2.97
N ALA A 90 30.19 11.57 -3.20
CA ALA A 90 29.90 12.69 -2.30
C ALA A 90 28.41 13.10 -2.33
N MET A 91 27.76 13.02 -3.49
CA MET A 91 26.31 13.26 -3.62
C MET A 91 25.50 12.18 -2.91
N TYR A 92 25.89 10.90 -3.05
CA TYR A 92 25.26 9.81 -2.33
C TYR A 92 25.44 9.94 -0.82
N ALA A 93 26.65 10.24 -0.35
CA ALA A 93 26.94 10.46 1.06
C ALA A 93 26.11 11.60 1.66
N LEU A 94 26.00 12.73 0.94
CA LEU A 94 25.17 13.84 1.40
C LEU A 94 23.68 13.47 1.41
N GLY A 95 23.21 12.75 0.39
CA GLY A 95 21.82 12.28 0.32
C GLY A 95 21.46 11.28 1.43
N GLU A 96 22.40 10.43 1.85
CA GLU A 96 22.21 9.53 2.99
C GLU A 96 22.05 10.33 4.31
N LEU A 97 22.90 11.34 4.53
CA LEU A 97 22.78 12.22 5.70
C LEU A 97 21.47 13.03 5.69
N ASP A 98 21.08 13.55 4.52
CA ASP A 98 19.81 14.27 4.35
C ASP A 98 18.61 13.35 4.66
N THR A 99 18.66 12.08 4.24
CA THR A 99 17.65 11.08 4.57
C THR A 99 17.55 10.85 6.08
N PHE A 100 18.68 10.69 6.77
CA PHE A 100 18.68 10.52 8.24
C PHE A 100 18.12 11.74 8.95
N LEU A 101 18.46 12.94 8.49
CA LEU A 101 17.93 14.19 9.04
C LEU A 101 16.41 14.29 8.80
N ALA A 102 15.93 13.97 7.61
CA ALA A 102 14.50 13.96 7.29
C ALA A 102 13.73 12.99 8.18
N MET A 103 14.27 11.79 8.41
CA MET A 103 13.68 10.81 9.33
C MET A 103 13.64 11.32 10.78
N ALA A 104 14.75 11.88 11.27
CA ALA A 104 14.82 12.43 12.62
C ALA A 104 13.83 13.58 12.81
N THR A 105 13.73 14.49 11.84
CA THR A 105 12.76 15.58 11.82
C THR A 105 11.33 15.05 11.85
N LEU A 106 10.98 14.10 10.97
CA LEU A 106 9.64 13.50 10.94
C LEU A 106 9.27 12.85 12.29
N MET A 107 10.20 12.13 12.90
CA MET A 107 10.01 11.51 14.21
C MET A 107 9.81 12.57 15.31
N GLN A 108 10.59 13.65 15.31
CA GLN A 108 10.48 14.74 16.27
C GLN A 108 9.17 15.53 16.11
N GLU A 109 8.83 15.92 14.88
CA GLU A 109 7.61 16.68 14.59
C GLU A 109 6.37 15.88 15.01
N THR A 110 6.33 14.59 14.68
CA THR A 110 5.21 13.72 15.07
C THR A 110 5.15 13.53 16.58
N ALA A 111 6.30 13.39 17.26
CA ALA A 111 6.36 13.27 18.72
C ALA A 111 5.97 14.57 19.45
N ALA A 112 6.15 15.73 18.81
CA ALA A 112 5.77 17.04 19.35
C ALA A 112 4.26 17.29 19.26
N ILE A 113 3.54 16.57 18.39
CA ILE A 113 2.08 16.57 18.38
C ILE A 113 1.61 15.89 19.66
N ASN A 114 0.80 16.58 20.47
CA ASN A 114 0.14 16.02 21.66
C ASN A 114 -0.96 15.01 21.26
N GLY A 115 -0.57 13.92 20.60
CA GLY A 115 -1.42 12.85 20.12
C GLY A 115 -0.86 11.47 20.50
N PRO A 116 -1.64 10.40 20.31
CA PRO A 116 -1.21 9.05 20.66
C PRO A 116 -0.19 8.46 19.67
N HIS A 117 -0.10 9.04 18.47
CA HIS A 117 0.61 8.46 17.32
C HIS A 117 1.99 9.05 17.13
N ARG A 118 2.94 8.18 16.80
CA ARG A 118 4.35 8.51 16.59
C ARG A 118 4.98 7.54 15.59
N TYR A 119 6.17 7.90 15.12
CA TYR A 119 7.06 6.98 14.42
C TYR A 119 8.03 6.34 15.41
N THR A 120 8.33 5.07 15.21
CA THR A 120 9.28 4.29 16.01
C THR A 120 10.28 3.58 15.11
N PHE A 121 11.46 3.26 15.62
CA PHE A 121 12.36 2.34 14.94
C PHE A 121 11.76 0.92 14.91
N THR A 122 11.94 0.25 13.77
CA THR A 122 11.51 -1.13 13.57
C THR A 122 12.53 -2.10 14.14
N LYS A 123 12.04 -3.05 14.95
CA LYS A 123 12.85 -4.17 15.41
C LYS A 123 12.78 -5.30 14.39
N PHE A 124 13.84 -5.43 13.59
CA PHE A 124 13.96 -6.53 12.63
C PHE A 124 14.36 -7.83 13.31
N LEU A 125 13.52 -8.85 13.15
CA LEU A 125 13.78 -10.20 13.60
C LEU A 125 14.66 -10.93 12.60
N SER A 126 15.80 -11.44 13.07
CA SER A 126 16.78 -12.10 12.19
C SER A 126 16.20 -13.37 11.57
N SER A 127 16.25 -13.47 10.24
CA SER A 127 15.91 -14.69 9.49
C SER A 127 16.82 -15.89 9.80
N LYS A 128 17.94 -15.69 10.52
CA LYS A 128 18.76 -16.79 11.04
C LYS A 128 18.10 -17.48 12.25
N LEU A 129 17.33 -16.74 13.04
CA LEU A 129 16.66 -17.23 14.25
C LEU A 129 15.19 -17.57 14.00
N TYR A 130 14.55 -16.88 13.06
CA TYR A 130 13.15 -17.08 12.72
C TYR A 130 13.02 -17.83 11.40
N THR A 131 12.56 -19.08 11.46
CA THR A 131 12.29 -19.95 10.30
C THR A 131 10.88 -19.78 9.73
N LYS A 132 10.06 -18.94 10.38
CA LYS A 132 8.71 -18.56 9.98
C LYS A 132 8.57 -17.04 10.02
N PRO A 133 7.76 -16.44 9.13
CA PRO A 133 7.55 -15.01 9.13
C PRO A 133 6.74 -14.57 10.34
N ARG A 134 7.04 -13.36 10.81
CA ARG A 134 6.35 -12.72 11.93
C ARG A 134 6.21 -11.23 11.67
N LEU A 135 5.06 -10.69 12.05
CA LEU A 135 4.72 -9.27 11.98
C LEU A 135 3.91 -8.93 13.22
N SER A 136 4.34 -7.91 13.96
CA SER A 136 3.65 -7.42 15.15
C SER A 136 3.73 -5.91 15.21
N PHE A 137 2.56 -5.28 15.18
CA PHE A 137 2.39 -3.84 15.33
C PHE A 137 1.52 -3.56 16.55
N VAL A 138 1.89 -2.53 17.31
CA VAL A 138 1.08 -1.97 18.39
C VAL A 138 0.72 -0.54 18.05
N GLU A 139 -0.57 -0.21 18.11
CA GLU A 139 -1.16 1.07 17.72
C GLU A 139 -0.59 1.59 16.39
N MET A 140 -0.58 0.72 15.35
CA MET A 140 -0.22 1.13 13.99
C MET A 140 -1.31 2.00 13.40
N TRP A 141 -0.90 3.11 12.81
CA TRP A 141 -1.78 4.09 12.20
C TRP A 141 -1.36 4.33 10.74
N ASN A 142 -2.32 4.73 9.90
CA ASN A 142 -2.03 5.02 8.50
C ASN A 142 -1.44 6.43 8.38
N PRO A 143 -0.18 6.58 7.90
CA PRO A 143 0.49 7.89 7.82
C PRO A 143 -0.06 8.82 6.73
N MET A 144 -1.00 8.35 5.90
CA MET A 144 -1.77 9.19 4.98
C MET A 144 -2.87 9.99 5.70
N LEU A 145 -3.11 9.72 6.99
CA LEU A 145 -4.02 10.46 7.85
C LEU A 145 -3.25 11.35 8.81
N THR A 146 -3.92 12.36 9.38
CA THR A 146 -3.33 13.20 10.41
C THR A 146 -3.10 12.39 11.69
N PRO A 147 -1.93 12.52 12.36
CA PRO A 147 -1.64 11.81 13.61
C PRO A 147 -2.63 12.07 14.76
N THR A 148 -3.44 13.12 14.68
CA THR A 148 -4.46 13.45 15.70
C THR A 148 -5.81 12.79 15.45
N THR A 149 -6.11 12.40 14.21
CA THR A 149 -7.41 11.83 13.80
C THR A 149 -7.32 10.35 13.46
N ALA A 150 -6.12 9.85 13.13
CA ALA A 150 -5.90 8.45 12.84
C ALA A 150 -6.26 7.57 14.05
N ILE A 151 -6.73 6.36 13.79
CA ILE A 151 -7.00 5.35 14.82
C ILE A 151 -5.93 4.27 14.73
N GLY A 152 -5.19 4.07 15.83
CA GLY A 152 -4.17 3.04 15.93
C GLY A 152 -4.78 1.65 16.00
N ASN A 153 -4.11 0.65 15.45
CA ASN A 153 -4.58 -0.73 15.41
C ASN A 153 -3.45 -1.70 15.76
N ASP A 154 -3.77 -2.67 16.60
CA ASP A 154 -2.86 -3.76 16.95
C ASP A 154 -3.02 -4.90 15.95
N VAL A 155 -1.91 -5.42 15.44
CA VAL A 155 -1.90 -6.54 14.49
C VAL A 155 -0.75 -7.45 14.85
N THR A 156 -1.02 -8.74 15.02
CA THR A 156 0.04 -9.73 15.20
C THR A 156 -0.25 -10.95 14.35
N MET A 157 0.71 -11.29 13.50
CA MET A 157 0.72 -12.44 12.62
C MET A 157 2.00 -13.21 12.86
N ASP A 158 1.89 -14.50 13.13
CA ASP A 158 3.04 -15.32 13.45
C ASP A 158 2.86 -16.72 12.87
N GLY A 159 3.73 -17.04 11.90
CA GLY A 159 3.74 -18.33 11.24
C GLY A 159 4.12 -19.50 12.15
N ALA A 160 4.84 -19.24 13.25
CA ALA A 160 5.16 -20.27 14.25
C ALA A 160 3.93 -20.65 15.09
N THR A 161 3.04 -19.69 15.36
CA THR A 161 1.80 -19.93 16.13
C THR A 161 0.58 -20.23 15.25
N LYS A 162 0.77 -20.42 13.95
CA LYS A 162 -0.32 -20.60 12.96
C LYS A 162 -1.34 -19.45 13.02
N SER A 163 -0.87 -18.21 12.95
CA SER A 163 -1.71 -17.00 12.83
C SER A 163 -1.28 -16.17 11.62
N GLN A 164 -0.96 -16.84 10.51
CA GLN A 164 -0.40 -16.22 9.31
C GLN A 164 -1.42 -15.74 8.28
N ASN A 165 -2.71 -16.10 8.42
CA ASN A 165 -3.75 -15.76 7.46
C ASN A 165 -4.89 -15.01 8.18
N ILE A 166 -4.93 -13.68 8.09
CA ILE A 166 -6.00 -12.86 8.66
C ILE A 166 -7.13 -12.72 7.63
N ILE A 167 -8.36 -13.02 8.06
CA ILE A 167 -9.59 -12.75 7.30
C ILE A 167 -10.26 -11.54 7.94
N LEU A 168 -10.19 -10.39 7.29
CA LEU A 168 -10.76 -9.12 7.74
C LEU A 168 -12.16 -8.94 7.15
N THR A 169 -13.15 -8.81 8.01
CA THR A 169 -14.55 -8.65 7.60
C THR A 169 -15.19 -7.39 8.19
N GLY A 170 -16.31 -6.99 7.62
CA GLY A 170 -17.11 -5.87 8.09
C GLY A 170 -17.35 -4.81 7.03
N PRO A 171 -18.09 -3.75 7.37
CA PRO A 171 -18.59 -2.80 6.39
C PRO A 171 -17.50 -1.97 5.70
N ASN A 172 -17.74 -1.52 4.47
CA ASN A 172 -16.76 -0.72 3.69
C ASN A 172 -16.43 0.61 4.37
N ALA A 173 -17.44 1.29 4.89
CA ALA A 173 -17.27 2.52 5.69
C ALA A 173 -16.52 2.29 7.02
N GLY A 174 -16.24 1.04 7.41
CA GLY A 174 -15.47 0.70 8.60
C GLY A 174 -13.96 1.00 8.52
N GLY A 175 -13.43 1.40 7.36
CA GLY A 175 -12.01 1.74 7.20
C GLY A 175 -11.09 0.55 6.95
N LYS A 176 -11.61 -0.56 6.40
CA LYS A 176 -10.81 -1.75 6.02
C LYS A 176 -9.66 -1.36 5.09
N SER A 177 -9.95 -0.70 3.97
CA SER A 177 -8.92 -0.32 2.99
C SER A 177 -7.91 0.66 3.58
N THR A 178 -8.34 1.59 4.44
CA THR A 178 -7.43 2.48 5.19
C THR A 178 -6.46 1.70 6.09
N PHE A 179 -6.96 0.69 6.79
CA PHE A 179 -6.13 -0.20 7.61
C PHE A 179 -5.16 -1.03 6.77
N LEU A 180 -5.63 -1.63 5.67
CA LEU A 180 -4.81 -2.42 4.74
C LEU A 180 -3.67 -1.58 4.15
N THR A 181 -3.98 -0.37 3.66
CA THR A 181 -2.98 0.58 3.17
C THR A 181 -2.01 0.99 4.27
N GLY A 182 -2.48 1.20 5.50
CA GLY A 182 -1.63 1.48 6.66
C GLY A 182 -0.64 0.36 6.95
N VAL A 183 -1.08 -0.91 6.90
CA VAL A 183 -0.19 -2.07 7.03
C VAL A 183 0.86 -2.10 5.93
N ALA A 184 0.46 -1.93 4.66
CA ALA A 184 1.39 -1.95 3.52
C ALA A 184 2.46 -0.86 3.64
N ILE A 185 2.04 0.38 3.92
CA ILE A 185 2.95 1.52 4.07
C ILE A 185 3.88 1.31 5.28
N THR A 186 3.36 0.77 6.40
CA THR A 186 4.17 0.47 7.58
C THR A 186 5.31 -0.48 7.25
N ILE A 187 5.03 -1.58 6.53
CA ILE A 187 6.05 -2.55 6.12
C ILE A 187 7.08 -1.89 5.20
N LEU A 188 6.63 -1.10 4.21
CA LEU A 188 7.51 -0.43 3.26
C LEU A 188 8.42 0.63 3.92
N LEU A 189 7.89 1.47 4.80
CA LEU A 189 8.67 2.44 5.56
C LEU A 189 9.67 1.74 6.48
N SER A 190 9.24 0.66 7.12
CA SER A 190 10.08 -0.13 8.00
C SER A 190 11.28 -0.70 7.23
N GLN A 191 11.07 -1.32 6.06
CA GLN A 191 12.17 -1.91 5.28
C GLN A 191 13.02 -0.91 4.50
N THR A 192 12.48 0.26 4.16
CA THR A 192 13.22 1.30 3.42
C THR A 192 14.02 2.19 4.36
N PHE A 193 13.40 2.62 5.47
CA PHE A 193 13.95 3.65 6.36
C PHE A 193 14.16 3.15 7.80
N GLY A 194 13.78 1.92 8.13
CA GLY A 194 13.91 1.41 9.50
C GLY A 194 12.92 2.03 10.49
N ILE A 195 11.92 2.79 10.04
CA ILE A 195 10.91 3.45 10.88
C ILE A 195 9.49 3.02 10.53
N ALA A 196 8.60 3.01 11.51
CA ALA A 196 7.22 2.57 11.39
C ALA A 196 6.26 3.57 12.04
N PRO A 197 5.10 3.90 11.42
CA PRO A 197 4.02 4.67 12.03
C PRO A 197 3.23 3.80 13.02
N ALA A 198 3.87 3.49 14.15
CA ALA A 198 3.31 2.64 15.19
C ALA A 198 3.95 2.97 16.55
N LYS A 199 3.29 2.58 17.64
CA LYS A 199 3.88 2.65 18.98
C LYS A 199 5.05 1.67 19.13
N SER A 200 4.95 0.49 18.52
CA SER A 200 6.05 -0.47 18.36
C SER A 200 5.84 -1.31 17.10
N CYS A 201 6.95 -1.64 16.42
CA CYS A 201 6.96 -2.48 15.23
C CYS A 201 8.06 -3.55 15.36
N GLU A 202 7.67 -4.81 15.28
CA GLU A 202 8.56 -5.97 15.25
C GLU A 202 8.20 -6.86 14.06
N MET A 203 9.14 -7.15 13.17
CA MET A 203 8.87 -8.02 12.03
C MET A 203 10.11 -8.72 11.48
N THR A 204 9.90 -9.86 10.83
CA THR A 204 10.89 -10.46 9.93
C THR A 204 10.92 -9.68 8.61
N PRO A 205 12.09 -9.52 7.95
CA PRO A 205 12.14 -8.93 6.61
C PRO A 205 11.37 -9.78 5.59
N PHE A 206 10.58 -9.12 4.75
CA PHE A 206 9.87 -9.71 3.62
C PHE A 206 10.65 -9.47 2.33
N SER A 207 10.93 -10.55 1.62
CA SER A 207 11.56 -10.53 0.30
C SER A 207 10.57 -10.16 -0.80
N LYS A 208 9.27 -10.39 -0.57
CA LYS A 208 8.17 -10.10 -1.48
C LYS A 208 7.03 -9.42 -0.71
N ILE A 209 6.58 -8.28 -1.19
CA ILE A 209 5.41 -7.56 -0.68
C ILE A 209 4.44 -7.43 -1.86
N ASN A 210 3.22 -7.95 -1.71
CA ASN A 210 2.25 -8.02 -2.79
C ASN A 210 0.92 -7.40 -2.34
N THR A 211 0.25 -6.71 -3.26
CA THR A 211 -1.05 -6.09 -3.00
C THR A 211 -2.01 -6.37 -4.14
N TYR A 212 -3.21 -6.81 -3.79
CA TYR A 212 -4.37 -6.99 -4.66
C TYR A 212 -5.42 -5.98 -4.19
N ILE A 213 -5.07 -4.70 -4.31
CA ILE A 213 -5.91 -3.56 -3.97
C ILE A 213 -6.15 -2.82 -5.28
N ASP A 214 -7.41 -2.48 -5.57
CA ASP A 214 -7.82 -1.68 -6.72
C ASP A 214 -7.26 -2.19 -8.07
N ILE A 215 -7.59 -3.46 -8.38
CA ILE A 215 -7.19 -4.07 -9.65
C ILE A 215 -7.96 -3.40 -10.79
N THR A 216 -7.31 -2.49 -11.52
CA THR A 216 -7.93 -1.86 -12.69
C THR A 216 -7.91 -2.80 -13.90
N ASP A 217 -8.90 -2.66 -14.78
CA ASP A 217 -8.98 -3.38 -16.05
C ASP A 217 -7.72 -3.18 -16.92
N ASP A 218 -7.36 -4.23 -17.67
CA ASP A 218 -6.39 -4.13 -18.76
C ASP A 218 -7.12 -4.10 -20.10
N ILE A 219 -7.78 -2.96 -20.35
CA ILE A 219 -8.52 -2.70 -21.60
C ILE A 219 -7.56 -2.77 -22.79
N ALA A 220 -6.30 -2.35 -22.61
CA ALA A 220 -5.28 -2.37 -23.66
C ALA A 220 -4.90 -3.80 -24.09
N ALA A 221 -4.93 -4.78 -23.18
CA ALA A 221 -4.71 -6.19 -23.48
C ALA A 221 -5.99 -6.98 -23.82
N GLY A 222 -7.17 -6.34 -23.83
CA GLY A 222 -8.45 -7.01 -24.11
C GLY A 222 -8.89 -8.01 -23.04
N LYS A 223 -8.38 -7.89 -21.81
CA LYS A 223 -8.75 -8.78 -20.69
C LYS A 223 -9.87 -8.15 -19.88
N SER A 224 -10.89 -8.94 -19.53
CA SER A 224 -11.89 -8.52 -18.55
C SER A 224 -11.27 -8.38 -17.17
N PHE A 225 -11.89 -7.57 -16.31
CA PHE A 225 -11.56 -7.44 -14.88
C PHE A 225 -11.23 -8.78 -14.23
N PHE A 226 -12.15 -9.74 -14.37
CA PHE A 226 -12.04 -11.07 -13.80
C PHE A 226 -10.82 -11.84 -14.33
N MET A 227 -10.51 -11.75 -15.63
CA MET A 227 -9.34 -12.42 -16.20
C MET A 227 -8.03 -11.80 -15.67
N ALA A 228 -7.99 -10.47 -15.51
CA ALA A 228 -6.86 -9.79 -14.91
C ALA A 228 -6.65 -10.19 -13.43
N GLU A 229 -7.73 -10.38 -12.67
CA GLU A 229 -7.66 -10.94 -11.32
C GLU A 229 -7.08 -12.37 -11.32
N VAL A 230 -7.59 -13.24 -12.19
CA VAL A 230 -7.12 -14.64 -12.31
C VAL A 230 -5.63 -14.70 -12.66
N ASP A 231 -5.17 -13.90 -13.61
CA ASP A 231 -3.75 -13.86 -14.02
C ASP A 231 -2.83 -13.37 -12.89
N ARG A 232 -3.27 -12.36 -12.13
CA ARG A 232 -2.52 -11.89 -10.95
C ARG A 232 -2.42 -13.01 -9.90
N PHE A 233 -3.52 -13.71 -9.61
CA PHE A 233 -3.49 -14.85 -8.69
C PHE A 233 -2.58 -15.98 -9.16
N GLN A 234 -2.58 -16.30 -10.45
CA GLN A 234 -1.68 -17.30 -11.01
C GLN A 234 -0.22 -16.87 -10.85
N SER A 235 0.07 -15.60 -11.12
CA SER A 235 1.40 -15.01 -10.90
C SER A 235 1.81 -15.08 -9.42
N HIS A 236 0.87 -14.84 -8.51
CA HIS A 236 1.10 -15.00 -7.07
C HIS A 236 1.50 -16.41 -6.70
N LEU A 237 0.74 -17.39 -7.18
CA LEU A 237 0.97 -18.80 -6.89
C LEU A 237 2.35 -19.22 -7.38
N ASN A 238 2.77 -18.75 -8.56
CA ASN A 238 4.10 -19.00 -9.08
C ASN A 238 5.19 -18.37 -8.20
N LEU A 239 4.98 -17.14 -7.73
CA LEU A 239 5.88 -16.48 -6.77
C LEU A 239 6.00 -17.29 -5.47
N LEU A 240 4.88 -17.71 -4.87
CA LEU A 240 4.89 -18.49 -3.63
C LEU A 240 5.63 -19.83 -3.79
N LYS A 241 5.46 -20.51 -4.93
CA LYS A 241 6.17 -21.76 -5.24
C LYS A 241 7.69 -21.58 -5.37
N GLN A 242 8.14 -20.39 -5.75
CA GLN A 242 9.55 -20.08 -5.97
C GLN A 242 10.26 -19.53 -4.71
N LEU A 243 9.52 -19.24 -3.63
CA LEU A 243 10.10 -18.75 -2.39
C LEU A 243 11.06 -19.79 -1.77
N LYS A 244 12.26 -19.34 -1.43
CA LYS A 244 13.26 -20.17 -0.73
C LYS A 244 12.91 -20.29 0.77
N GLU A 245 13.56 -21.22 1.46
CA GLU A 245 13.30 -21.56 2.88
C GLU A 245 13.39 -20.36 3.85
N ARG A 246 14.11 -19.30 3.47
CA ARG A 246 14.31 -18.08 4.28
C ARG A 246 13.85 -16.79 3.59
N GLU A 247 13.10 -16.92 2.50
CA GLU A 247 12.43 -15.80 1.87
C GLU A 247 10.98 -15.78 2.34
N PHE A 248 10.54 -14.60 2.78
CA PHE A 248 9.19 -14.42 3.29
C PHE A 248 8.39 -13.52 2.37
N SER A 249 7.11 -13.84 2.21
CA SER A 249 6.15 -13.04 1.46
C SER A 249 5.10 -12.46 2.39
N PHE A 250 4.72 -11.21 2.14
CA PHE A 250 3.53 -10.59 2.73
C PHE A 250 2.57 -10.22 1.61
N THR A 251 1.29 -10.54 1.77
CA THR A 251 0.27 -10.28 0.75
C THR A 251 -0.99 -9.67 1.36
N ILE A 252 -1.53 -8.63 0.72
CA ILE A 252 -2.86 -8.09 1.00
C ILE A 252 -3.80 -8.40 -0.16
N PHE A 253 -4.99 -8.88 0.15
CA PHE A 253 -6.11 -9.01 -0.77
C PHE A 253 -7.26 -8.10 -0.31
N ASP A 254 -7.77 -7.23 -1.18
CA ASP A 254 -8.95 -6.41 -0.92
C ASP A 254 -10.06 -6.81 -1.90
N GLU A 255 -11.05 -7.53 -1.41
CA GLU A 255 -12.24 -7.97 -2.16
C GLU A 255 -11.93 -8.74 -3.46
N PRO A 256 -11.09 -9.80 -3.42
CA PRO A 256 -10.74 -10.58 -4.62
C PRO A 256 -11.94 -11.35 -5.19
N PHE A 257 -11.97 -11.52 -6.51
CA PHE A 257 -13.05 -12.21 -7.25
C PHE A 257 -14.42 -11.54 -7.13
N SER A 258 -14.46 -10.24 -6.81
CA SER A 258 -15.70 -9.45 -6.71
C SER A 258 -16.34 -9.14 -8.06
N GLY A 259 -15.59 -9.27 -9.17
CA GLY A 259 -16.05 -8.98 -10.53
C GLY A 259 -16.84 -10.08 -11.23
N THR A 260 -17.25 -11.14 -10.53
CA THR A 260 -18.03 -12.26 -11.11
C THR A 260 -19.31 -12.56 -10.30
N ASN A 261 -20.05 -13.60 -10.67
CA ASN A 261 -21.21 -14.07 -9.93
C ASN A 261 -20.84 -14.25 -8.43
N PRO A 262 -21.60 -13.67 -7.48
CA PRO A 262 -21.25 -13.71 -6.06
C PRO A 262 -21.06 -15.12 -5.48
N ILE A 263 -21.77 -16.13 -5.99
CA ILE A 263 -21.64 -17.52 -5.53
C ILE A 263 -20.31 -18.11 -6.04
N GLU A 264 -20.00 -17.88 -7.32
CA GLU A 264 -18.76 -18.35 -7.93
C GLU A 264 -17.53 -17.63 -7.35
N GLY A 265 -17.61 -16.31 -7.17
CA GLY A 265 -16.57 -15.49 -6.55
C GLY A 265 -16.26 -15.95 -5.11
N ALA A 266 -17.31 -16.18 -4.31
CA ALA A 266 -17.15 -16.71 -2.95
C ALA A 266 -16.51 -18.10 -2.91
N ALA A 267 -16.88 -19.00 -3.83
CA ALA A 267 -16.29 -20.33 -3.93
C ALA A 267 -14.82 -20.28 -4.40
N ALA A 268 -14.52 -19.41 -5.38
CA ALA A 268 -13.18 -19.18 -5.88
C ALA A 268 -12.26 -18.61 -4.80
N GLU A 269 -12.68 -17.54 -4.11
CA GLU A 269 -11.91 -16.92 -3.02
C GLU A 269 -11.61 -17.95 -1.93
N TYR A 270 -12.62 -18.66 -1.43
CA TYR A 270 -12.45 -19.70 -0.42
C TYR A 270 -11.40 -20.73 -0.85
N SER A 271 -11.53 -21.27 -2.07
CA SER A 271 -10.65 -22.32 -2.59
C SER A 271 -9.20 -21.84 -2.74
N VAL A 272 -9.01 -20.65 -3.32
CA VAL A 272 -7.69 -20.06 -3.54
C VAL A 272 -6.99 -19.75 -2.22
N LEU A 273 -7.68 -19.08 -1.28
CA LEU A 273 -7.13 -18.80 0.05
C LEU A 273 -6.74 -20.09 0.77
N ASN A 274 -7.61 -21.10 0.73
CA ASN A 274 -7.34 -22.40 1.34
C ASN A 274 -6.13 -23.12 0.71
N TYR A 275 -5.90 -22.90 -0.60
CA TYR A 275 -4.76 -23.44 -1.32
C TYR A 275 -3.46 -22.72 -0.91
N ILE A 276 -3.43 -21.38 -0.90
CA ILE A 276 -2.21 -20.62 -0.59
C ILE A 276 -1.79 -20.72 0.87
N ALA A 277 -2.72 -20.99 1.78
CA ALA A 277 -2.40 -21.11 3.20
C ALA A 277 -1.46 -22.28 3.55
N ARG A 278 -1.19 -23.19 2.59
CA ARG A 278 -0.14 -24.23 2.73
C ARG A 278 1.27 -23.67 2.76
N TYR A 279 1.51 -22.47 2.21
CA TYR A 279 2.82 -21.85 2.14
C TYR A 279 3.14 -21.16 3.47
N SER A 280 3.84 -21.89 4.34
CA SER A 280 4.18 -21.44 5.70
C SER A 280 5.19 -20.28 5.79
N ASN A 281 5.73 -19.83 4.66
CA ASN A 281 6.62 -18.68 4.51
C ASN A 281 5.89 -17.42 4.00
N ALA A 282 4.56 -17.44 3.98
CA ALA A 282 3.73 -16.31 3.60
C ALA A 282 2.82 -15.85 4.76
N LEU A 283 2.68 -14.53 4.89
CA LEU A 283 1.66 -13.88 5.69
C LEU A 283 0.63 -13.25 4.75
N ASN A 284 -0.66 -13.46 5.00
CA ASN A 284 -1.73 -12.95 4.16
C ASN A 284 -2.78 -12.21 5.01
N ILE A 285 -3.21 -11.05 4.55
CA ILE A 285 -4.41 -10.37 5.04
C ILE A 285 -5.40 -10.30 3.88
N VAL A 286 -6.61 -10.83 4.07
CA VAL A 286 -7.68 -10.74 3.08
C VAL A 286 -8.87 -9.99 3.66
N ALA A 287 -9.26 -8.89 3.03
CA ALA A 287 -10.53 -8.25 3.28
C ALA A 287 -11.58 -8.83 2.33
N THR A 288 -12.70 -9.29 2.88
CA THR A 288 -13.77 -9.93 2.09
C THR A 288 -15.15 -9.67 2.68
N HIS A 289 -16.15 -9.77 1.80
CA HIS A 289 -17.58 -9.76 2.16
C HIS A 289 -18.20 -11.14 2.13
N TYR A 290 -17.48 -12.18 1.69
CA TYR A 290 -18.03 -13.51 1.53
C TYR A 290 -18.05 -14.29 2.85
N PRO A 291 -19.24 -14.59 3.42
CA PRO A 291 -19.31 -15.23 4.73
C PRO A 291 -18.70 -16.64 4.75
N ILE A 292 -18.69 -17.33 3.60
CA ILE A 292 -18.12 -18.67 3.48
C ILE A 292 -16.61 -18.67 3.78
N VAL A 293 -15.89 -17.60 3.46
CA VAL A 293 -14.45 -17.47 3.68
C VAL A 293 -14.13 -17.46 5.18
N MET A 294 -14.98 -16.84 6.01
CA MET A 294 -14.82 -16.83 7.47
C MET A 294 -14.83 -18.24 8.09
N LEU A 295 -15.42 -19.22 7.39
CA LEU A 295 -15.46 -20.61 7.85
C LEU A 295 -14.08 -21.28 7.80
N LEU A 296 -13.11 -20.74 7.06
CA LEU A 296 -11.75 -21.30 6.95
C LEU A 296 -11.06 -21.42 8.32
N GLU A 297 -11.26 -20.47 9.24
CA GLU A 297 -10.71 -20.57 10.61
C GLU A 297 -11.17 -21.85 11.33
N LYS A 298 -12.44 -22.23 11.16
CA LYS A 298 -13.01 -23.43 11.80
C LYS A 298 -12.78 -24.71 11.00
N ARG A 299 -12.87 -24.64 9.67
CA ARG A 299 -12.78 -25.80 8.78
C ARG A 299 -11.35 -26.25 8.53
N GLU A 300 -10.39 -25.33 8.61
CA GLU A 300 -8.98 -25.57 8.28
C GLU A 300 -8.07 -25.13 9.43
N PRO A 301 -8.26 -25.65 10.67
CA PRO A 301 -7.61 -25.15 11.88
C PRO A 301 -6.07 -25.26 11.85
N GLN A 302 -5.53 -26.12 10.98
CA GLN A 302 -4.09 -26.31 10.82
C GLN A 302 -3.42 -25.30 9.89
N LYS A 303 -4.21 -24.52 9.12
CA LYS A 303 -3.71 -23.57 8.11
C LYS A 303 -3.56 -22.14 8.64
N GLY A 304 -3.86 -21.93 9.91
CA GLY A 304 -3.57 -20.68 10.61
C GLY A 304 -4.39 -19.48 10.15
N PHE A 305 -5.65 -19.71 9.79
CA PHE A 305 -6.64 -18.67 9.57
C PHE A 305 -7.13 -18.07 10.89
N LYS A 306 -7.28 -16.74 10.93
CA LYS A 306 -7.82 -15.99 12.06
C LYS A 306 -8.81 -14.95 11.55
N ASN A 307 -10.04 -14.99 12.04
CA ASN A 307 -11.02 -13.96 11.71
C ASN A 307 -10.75 -12.69 12.50
N TYR A 308 -10.82 -11.56 11.80
CA TYR A 308 -10.81 -10.20 12.32
C TYR A 308 -11.98 -9.44 11.73
N LYS A 309 -12.39 -8.41 12.44
CA LYS A 309 -13.45 -7.51 12.00
C LYS A 309 -13.13 -6.07 12.32
N VAL A 310 -13.63 -5.17 11.49
CA VAL A 310 -13.80 -3.79 11.93
C VAL A 310 -14.98 -3.74 12.90
N PHE A 311 -14.74 -3.20 14.09
CA PHE A 311 -15.78 -3.00 15.07
C PHE A 311 -16.59 -1.73 14.77
N ILE A 312 -17.90 -1.87 14.61
CA ILE A 312 -18.83 -0.73 14.53
C ILE A 312 -19.76 -0.81 15.73
N LYS A 313 -19.93 0.32 16.42
CA LYS A 313 -20.87 0.40 17.53
C LYS A 313 -22.30 0.46 16.98
N PRO A 314 -23.27 -0.17 17.66
CA PRO A 314 -24.68 -0.03 17.31
C PRO A 314 -25.10 1.44 17.22
N MET A 315 -26.07 1.71 16.36
CA MET A 315 -26.62 3.06 16.17
C MET A 315 -27.07 3.65 17.51
N GLY A 316 -26.62 4.87 17.78
CA GLY A 316 -26.99 5.58 19.00
C GLY A 316 -28.44 6.07 18.97
N LYS A 317 -28.89 6.67 20.08
CA LYS A 317 -30.21 7.32 20.18
C LYS A 317 -30.35 8.52 19.23
N ASP A 318 -29.23 9.04 18.74
CA ASP A 318 -29.11 10.13 17.77
C ASP A 318 -29.28 9.68 16.32
N GLY A 319 -29.48 8.37 16.08
CA GLY A 319 -29.70 7.83 14.73
C GLY A 319 -28.43 7.78 13.87
N LYS A 320 -27.24 7.94 14.47
CA LYS A 320 -25.96 7.92 13.75
C LYS A 320 -25.17 6.65 14.00
N ILE A 321 -24.49 6.18 12.95
CA ILE A 321 -23.58 5.05 13.04
C ILE A 321 -22.25 5.52 13.63
N GLN A 322 -21.79 4.85 14.68
CA GLN A 322 -20.50 5.13 15.31
C GLN A 322 -19.42 4.18 14.79
N TYR A 323 -18.66 4.67 13.81
CA TYR A 323 -17.48 3.98 13.28
C TYR A 323 -16.32 4.08 14.28
N THR A 324 -15.83 2.94 14.77
CA THR A 324 -14.66 2.96 15.68
C THR A 324 -13.33 2.87 14.95
N TYR A 325 -13.34 2.40 13.69
CA TYR A 325 -12.16 2.11 12.88
C TYR A 325 -11.13 1.18 13.55
N LYS A 326 -11.51 0.50 14.64
CA LYS A 326 -10.69 -0.50 15.33
C LYS A 326 -10.90 -1.87 14.71
N VAL A 327 -9.80 -2.51 14.34
CA VAL A 327 -9.73 -3.89 13.87
C VAL A 327 -9.50 -4.79 15.08
N VAL A 328 -10.42 -5.72 15.31
CA VAL A 328 -10.42 -6.62 16.48
C VAL A 328 -10.64 -8.07 16.07
N PRO A 329 -10.18 -9.05 16.85
CA PRO A 329 -10.45 -10.47 16.57
C PRO A 329 -11.96 -10.79 16.49
N GLY A 330 -12.29 -11.76 15.65
CA GLY A 330 -13.63 -12.31 15.47
C GLY A 330 -14.21 -12.04 14.09
N ALA A 331 -15.13 -12.91 13.67
CA ALA A 331 -15.90 -12.74 12.43
C ALA A 331 -16.97 -11.65 12.58
N SER A 332 -17.16 -10.83 11.54
CA SER A 332 -18.26 -9.87 11.50
C SER A 332 -19.55 -10.53 11.03
N ASN A 333 -20.65 -10.25 11.71
CA ASN A 333 -22.02 -10.51 11.28
C ASN A 333 -22.81 -9.22 11.07
N GLN A 334 -22.13 -8.07 11.06
CA GLN A 334 -22.76 -6.75 11.00
C GLN A 334 -23.10 -6.37 9.57
N THR A 335 -24.39 -6.12 9.30
CA THR A 335 -24.91 -5.63 8.02
C THR A 335 -25.51 -4.25 8.21
N ILE A 336 -24.75 -3.19 7.91
CA ILE A 336 -25.17 -1.80 8.21
C ILE A 336 -25.62 -1.01 6.98
N ALA A 337 -25.69 -1.64 5.80
CA ALA A 337 -25.99 -0.92 4.55
C ALA A 337 -27.34 -0.18 4.61
N ILE A 338 -28.37 -0.81 5.17
CA ILE A 338 -29.69 -0.18 5.37
C ILE A 338 -29.61 0.92 6.44
N ASP A 339 -28.81 0.75 7.48
CA ASP A 339 -28.64 1.75 8.52
C ASP A 339 -27.95 3.00 7.96
N ILE A 340 -26.98 2.84 7.04
CA ILE A 340 -26.35 3.96 6.33
C ILE A 340 -27.39 4.72 5.50
N LEU A 341 -28.26 4.02 4.76
CA LEU A 341 -29.34 4.66 4.01
C LEU A 341 -30.30 5.42 4.96
N ALA A 342 -30.59 4.86 6.13
CA ALA A 342 -31.40 5.54 7.14
C ALA A 342 -30.74 6.83 7.64
N GLU A 343 -29.43 6.79 7.94
CA GLU A 343 -28.65 7.96 8.37
C GLU A 343 -28.60 9.06 7.30
N GLN A 344 -28.62 8.69 6.02
CA GLN A 344 -28.70 9.63 4.88
C GLN A 344 -30.11 10.19 4.61
N GLY A 345 -31.12 9.79 5.40
CA GLY A 345 -32.48 10.34 5.30
C GLY A 345 -33.34 9.72 4.20
N TYR A 346 -33.04 8.49 3.77
CA TYR A 346 -33.89 7.78 2.80
C TYR A 346 -35.28 7.45 3.40
N ALA A 347 -36.30 7.39 2.54
CA ALA A 347 -37.69 7.22 2.94
C ALA A 347 -37.93 5.91 3.73
N ALA A 348 -38.75 5.98 4.79
CA ALA A 348 -39.00 4.87 5.69
C ALA A 348 -39.62 3.66 4.97
N GLU A 349 -40.48 3.90 3.99
CA GLU A 349 -41.12 2.88 3.17
C GLU A 349 -40.09 2.09 2.35
N MET A 350 -39.10 2.78 1.77
CA MET A 350 -37.99 2.15 1.03
C MET A 350 -37.13 1.30 1.95
N LEU A 351 -36.78 1.81 3.14
CA LEU A 351 -35.99 1.06 4.12
C LEU A 351 -36.74 -0.17 4.63
N GLN A 352 -38.05 -0.05 4.84
CA GLN A 352 -38.90 -1.16 5.25
C GLN A 352 -38.98 -2.24 4.17
N GLN A 353 -39.10 -1.85 2.90
CA GLN A 353 -39.07 -2.78 1.78
C GLN A 353 -37.72 -3.49 1.68
N ALA A 354 -36.60 -2.78 1.82
CA ALA A 354 -35.27 -3.38 1.80
C ALA A 354 -35.09 -4.43 2.92
N ARG A 355 -35.59 -4.13 4.14
CA ARG A 355 -35.61 -5.09 5.25
C ARG A 355 -36.50 -6.30 4.97
N ASP A 356 -37.67 -6.11 4.35
CA ASP A 356 -38.55 -7.22 3.96
C ASP A 356 -37.87 -8.15 2.95
N ILE A 357 -37.21 -7.61 1.92
CA ILE A 357 -36.45 -8.39 0.93
C ILE A 357 -35.36 -9.25 1.59
N ILE A 358 -34.59 -8.69 2.52
CA ILE A 358 -33.53 -9.43 3.22
C ILE A 358 -34.10 -10.54 4.11
N SER A 359 -35.20 -10.27 4.81
CA SER A 359 -35.84 -11.24 5.71
C SER A 359 -36.65 -12.32 4.98
N HIS A 360 -37.15 -12.02 3.78
CA HIS A 360 -38.00 -12.91 3.00
C HIS A 360 -37.54 -13.01 1.53
N PRO A 361 -36.29 -13.43 1.24
CA PRO A 361 -35.74 -13.43 -0.11
C PRO A 361 -36.56 -14.30 -1.08
N ASP A 362 -37.18 -15.38 -0.59
CA ASP A 362 -37.96 -16.31 -1.42
C ASP A 362 -39.27 -15.71 -1.96
N LYS A 363 -39.84 -14.69 -1.28
CA LYS A 363 -41.00 -13.93 -1.81
C LYS A 363 -40.65 -13.22 -3.12
N TYR A 364 -39.39 -12.81 -3.27
CA TYR A 364 -38.91 -12.00 -4.38
C TYR A 364 -38.19 -12.84 -5.46
N LYS A 365 -37.75 -14.06 -5.14
CA LYS A 365 -37.13 -14.98 -6.12
C LYS A 365 -38.12 -15.54 -7.15
N LYS A 366 -39.40 -15.71 -6.79
CA LYS A 366 -40.41 -16.36 -7.66
C LYS A 366 -40.69 -15.64 -8.99
N ASN A 367 -40.31 -14.37 -9.14
CA ASN A 367 -40.64 -13.56 -10.32
C ASN A 367 -39.53 -13.49 -11.39
N PHE A 368 -38.38 -14.16 -11.21
CA PHE A 368 -37.27 -14.10 -12.17
C PHE A 368 -37.24 -15.25 -13.18
N SER A 369 -38.11 -16.26 -13.05
CA SER A 369 -38.11 -17.47 -13.90
C SER A 369 -39.34 -17.66 -14.79
N GLU A 370 -40.26 -16.69 -14.85
CA GLU A 370 -41.38 -16.73 -15.80
C GLU A 370 -41.00 -15.94 -17.07
N GLU A 371 -40.31 -16.59 -18.01
CA GLU A 371 -40.47 -16.20 -19.42
C GLU A 371 -41.93 -16.49 -19.81
N PRO A 372 -42.65 -15.55 -20.46
CA PRO A 372 -43.98 -15.86 -20.97
C PRO A 372 -43.81 -16.86 -22.11
N SER A 373 -44.17 -18.12 -21.86
CA SER A 373 -44.28 -19.16 -22.87
C SER A 373 -45.22 -18.67 -23.97
N ASN A 374 -44.65 -18.31 -25.11
CA ASN A 374 -45.36 -17.93 -26.32
C ASN A 374 -46.02 -19.18 -26.94
N GLN A 375 -47.10 -19.67 -26.32
CA GLN A 375 -48.03 -20.61 -26.93
C GLN A 375 -49.34 -19.88 -27.21
N ASN A 376 -49.39 -19.12 -28.31
CA ASN A 376 -50.62 -18.80 -29.04
C ASN A 376 -50.34 -18.05 -30.36
N ILE A 377 -49.50 -18.61 -31.24
CA ILE A 377 -49.52 -18.21 -32.66
C ILE A 377 -49.33 -19.45 -33.54
N VAL A 378 -50.32 -20.34 -33.59
CA VAL A 378 -50.60 -21.16 -34.79
C VAL A 378 -52.11 -21.40 -34.85
N LYS A 379 -52.82 -20.53 -35.58
CA LYS A 379 -54.00 -20.85 -36.41
C LYS A 379 -54.62 -19.54 -36.92
N SER A 380 -54.09 -19.03 -38.01
CA SER A 380 -54.88 -18.64 -39.19
C SER A 380 -53.95 -17.95 -40.17
N GLN A 381 -53.70 -18.61 -41.30
CA GLN A 381 -53.51 -17.99 -42.61
C GLN A 381 -53.26 -19.11 -43.62
N LYS A 382 -54.35 -19.67 -44.13
CA LYS A 382 -54.37 -20.25 -45.47
C LYS A 382 -54.88 -19.15 -46.41
N GLY A 383 -54.08 -18.83 -47.43
CA GLY A 383 -54.57 -18.25 -48.68
C GLY A 383 -54.29 -16.77 -48.88
N ALA A 384 -53.18 -16.46 -49.55
CA ALA A 384 -53.14 -15.45 -50.61
C ALA A 384 -51.85 -15.61 -51.43
N GLN A 385 -52.01 -15.68 -52.75
CA GLN A 385 -50.96 -15.85 -53.77
C GLN A 385 -50.03 -14.63 -53.90
N PRO A 386 -48.83 -14.79 -54.51
CA PRO A 386 -47.88 -13.70 -54.70
C PRO A 386 -48.18 -12.88 -55.96
N VAL A 387 -48.18 -11.55 -55.83
CA VAL A 387 -48.08 -10.64 -56.99
C VAL A 387 -46.66 -10.11 -57.10
N ARG A 388 -46.16 -10.18 -58.32
CA ARG A 388 -44.80 -9.92 -58.78
C ARG A 388 -44.64 -8.44 -59.18
N ALA A 389 -43.37 -8.00 -59.21
CA ALA A 389 -42.82 -6.84 -59.93
C ALA A 389 -43.02 -5.45 -59.26
N LYS A 390 -42.09 -4.49 -59.35
CA LYS A 390 -41.00 -4.27 -60.32
C LYS A 390 -39.94 -3.33 -59.72
N ARG A 391 -38.69 -3.53 -60.15
CA ARG A 391 -37.58 -2.59 -60.03
C ARG A 391 -37.86 -1.31 -60.84
N ALA A 392 -37.42 -0.17 -60.30
CA ALA A 392 -36.68 0.87 -61.00
C ALA A 392 -35.64 1.40 -60.00
#